data_AF-X6NY49-F1
#
_entry.id   AF-X6NY49-F1
#
_cell.length_a   1.000
_cell.length_b   1.000
_cell.length_c   1.000
_cell.angle_alpha   90.00
_cell.angle_beta   90.00
_cell.angle_gamma   90.00
#
_symmetry.space_group_name_H-M   'P 1'
#
loop_
_entity.id
_entity.type
_entity.pdbx_description
1 polymer ?
#
loop_
_entity_poly.entity_id
_entity_poly.type
_entity_poly.pdbx_seq_one_letter_code
_entity_poly.pdbx_strand_id
1 'polypeptide(L)'
;NKNENEDHHYIDPKLIQCVNDRADNYIESEYVHAIRSKYASQLHSQLPLKLDNSTDLYGYCFVIPIYTFKRYVVGDIHAFCRRFGFTFLHSNKSLFRITCPELQRAYIQFSSEEIKKREYQLRTDLTKDLRQCAEDLHEISATLAELDLSSSYAQLSLDRHYVRPHVLDETDYSKCNVLHIRNGRHPMVEMGNSFSLASFVPNDCLMDNSKRTFVITGANMSGKSTYIRTAALLVIMAQAGLFVPASEMTFAIVDQLFSRVGSTDQIAKDQSSFMVEMNECSHILKFCVCVYVYIC
;
A
#
# COMPACT_ATOMS: atom_id res chain seq x y z
N ASN A 1 10.24 -29.63 -32.76
CA ASN A 1 10.33 -30.86 -31.95
C ASN A 1 10.46 -30.53 -30.48
N LYS A 2 9.32 -30.37 -29.80
CA LYS A 2 8.99 -30.86 -28.45
C LYS A 2 7.78 -30.07 -27.94
N ASN A 3 6.61 -30.53 -28.36
CA ASN A 3 5.36 -30.30 -27.64
C ASN A 3 5.41 -31.25 -26.43
N GLU A 4 5.75 -30.74 -25.25
CA GLU A 4 5.43 -31.41 -24.00
C GLU A 4 4.11 -30.82 -23.54
N ASN A 5 3.03 -31.56 -23.84
CA ASN A 5 1.72 -31.37 -23.25
C ASN A 5 1.83 -31.65 -21.75
N GLU A 6 2.05 -30.62 -20.95
CA GLU A 6 1.68 -30.67 -19.54
C GLU A 6 0.16 -30.52 -19.47
N ASP A 7 -0.53 -31.66 -19.45
CA ASP A 7 -1.92 -31.76 -19.00
C ASP A 7 -1.97 -31.34 -17.52
N HIS A 8 -1.91 -30.03 -17.27
CA HIS A 8 -2.41 -29.47 -16.03
C HIS A 8 -3.91 -29.75 -16.02
N HIS A 9 -4.30 -30.85 -15.38
CA HIS A 9 -5.66 -31.07 -14.94
C HIS A 9 -6.09 -29.83 -14.16
N TYR A 10 -6.75 -28.91 -14.86
CA TYR A 10 -7.42 -27.77 -14.28
C TYR A 10 -8.62 -28.33 -13.52
N ILE A 11 -8.36 -28.79 -12.30
CA ILE A 11 -9.42 -29.22 -11.39
C ILE A 11 -10.20 -27.96 -11.08
N ASP A 12 -11.43 -27.88 -11.59
CA ASP A 12 -12.32 -26.74 -11.40
C ASP A 12 -12.36 -26.40 -9.90
N PRO A 13 -11.97 -25.17 -9.50
CA PRO A 13 -12.00 -24.74 -8.10
C PRO A 13 -13.36 -24.96 -7.43
N LYS A 14 -14.45 -24.89 -8.21
CA LYS A 14 -15.81 -25.19 -7.72
C LYS A 14 -15.97 -26.65 -7.35
N LEU A 15 -15.30 -27.56 -8.04
CA LEU A 15 -15.36 -29.00 -7.81
C LEU A 15 -14.55 -29.38 -6.57
N ILE A 16 -13.38 -28.75 -6.36
CA ILE A 16 -12.61 -28.86 -5.10
C ILE A 16 -13.44 -28.35 -3.93
N GLN A 17 -14.08 -27.19 -4.08
CA GLN A 17 -14.92 -26.60 -3.06
C GLN A 17 -16.14 -27.48 -2.73
N CYS A 18 -16.83 -28.02 -3.75
CA CYS A 18 -17.94 -28.96 -3.54
C CYS A 18 -17.51 -30.25 -2.83
N VAL A 19 -16.31 -30.76 -3.12
CA VAL A 19 -15.78 -31.97 -2.46
C VAL A 19 -15.45 -31.67 -1.00
N ASN A 20 -14.81 -30.52 -0.73
CA ASN A 20 -14.51 -30.09 0.64
C ASN A 20 -15.77 -29.80 1.45
N ASP A 21 -16.76 -29.11 0.87
CA ASP A 21 -18.03 -28.83 1.54
C ASP A 21 -18.79 -30.13 1.87
N ARG A 22 -18.73 -31.15 1.00
CA ARG A 22 -19.31 -32.47 1.30
C ARG A 22 -18.53 -33.21 2.38
N ALA A 23 -17.21 -33.12 2.38
CA ALA A 23 -16.37 -33.73 3.40
C ALA A 23 -16.60 -33.10 4.78
N ASP A 24 -16.67 -31.77 4.85
CA ASP A 24 -16.88 -31.03 6.10
C ASP A 24 -18.27 -31.29 6.68
N ASN A 25 -19.31 -31.27 5.85
CA ASN A 25 -20.67 -31.66 6.27
C ASN A 25 -20.75 -33.11 6.76
N TYR A 26 -19.96 -34.01 6.16
CA TYR A 26 -19.87 -35.41 6.58
C TYR A 26 -19.16 -35.55 7.94
N ILE A 27 -18.05 -34.83 8.15
CA ILE A 27 -17.29 -34.81 9.40
C ILE A 27 -18.11 -34.20 10.54
N GLU A 28 -18.82 -33.11 10.29
CA GLU A 28 -19.74 -32.49 11.26
C GLU A 28 -20.83 -33.48 11.70
N SER A 29 -21.46 -34.15 10.74
CA SER A 29 -22.47 -35.18 11.00
C SER A 29 -21.92 -36.34 11.83
N GLU A 30 -20.76 -36.90 11.47
CA GLU A 30 -20.15 -38.03 12.18
C GLU A 30 -19.74 -37.67 13.61
N TYR A 31 -19.14 -36.49 13.80
CA TYR A 31 -18.70 -36.01 15.11
C TYR A 31 -19.88 -35.77 16.06
N VAL A 32 -20.93 -35.09 15.58
CA VAL A 32 -22.13 -34.81 16.38
C VAL A 32 -22.91 -36.12 16.67
N HIS A 33 -22.92 -37.07 15.74
CA HIS A 33 -23.47 -38.42 15.97
C HIS A 33 -22.65 -39.25 16.97
N ALA A 34 -21.33 -39.10 17.00
CA ALA A 34 -20.47 -39.73 18.00
C ALA A 34 -20.76 -39.20 19.41
N ILE A 35 -20.93 -37.88 19.56
CA ILE A 35 -21.34 -37.27 20.84
C ILE A 35 -22.69 -37.83 21.29
N ARG A 36 -23.69 -37.89 20.39
CA ARG A 36 -25.00 -38.51 20.68
C ARG A 36 -24.85 -39.94 21.18
N SER A 37 -24.03 -40.76 20.51
CA SER A 37 -23.84 -42.17 20.85
C SER A 37 -23.16 -42.36 22.21
N LYS A 38 -22.18 -41.52 22.53
CA LYS A 38 -21.51 -41.46 23.84
C LYS A 38 -22.48 -41.14 24.97
N TYR A 39 -23.34 -40.15 24.81
CA TYR A 39 -24.33 -39.80 25.84
C TYR A 39 -25.50 -40.79 25.90
N ALA A 40 -25.88 -41.41 24.78
CA ALA A 40 -26.90 -42.46 24.76
C ALA A 40 -26.46 -43.74 25.51
N SER A 41 -25.18 -44.12 25.42
CA SER A 41 -24.64 -45.27 26.16
C SER A 41 -24.55 -45.00 27.67
N GLN A 42 -24.19 -43.77 28.07
CA GLN A 42 -24.20 -43.34 29.49
C GLN A 42 -25.61 -43.35 30.10
N LEU A 43 -26.66 -43.13 29.30
CA LEU A 43 -28.06 -43.18 29.73
C LEU A 43 -28.66 -44.60 29.74
N HIS A 44 -27.83 -45.63 29.59
CA HIS A 44 -28.20 -47.06 29.65
C HIS A 44 -29.44 -47.42 28.80
N SER A 45 -29.60 -46.79 27.62
CA SER A 45 -30.69 -47.05 26.66
C SER A 45 -32.13 -46.73 27.09
N GLN A 46 -32.36 -46.10 28.25
CA GLN A 46 -33.72 -45.87 28.76
C GLN A 46 -34.42 -44.62 28.20
N LEU A 47 -33.68 -43.68 27.60
CA LEU A 47 -34.23 -42.41 27.09
C LEU A 47 -33.95 -42.23 25.58
N PRO A 48 -34.97 -41.89 24.77
CA PRO A 48 -34.77 -41.59 23.35
C PRO A 48 -34.12 -40.20 23.21
N LEU A 49 -32.79 -40.18 23.08
CA LEU A 49 -32.04 -38.96 22.78
C LEU A 49 -32.05 -38.71 21.27
N LYS A 50 -32.77 -37.67 20.81
CA LYS A 50 -32.76 -37.22 19.41
C LYS A 50 -31.91 -35.97 19.29
N LEU A 51 -31.09 -35.88 18.25
CA LEU A 51 -30.37 -34.66 17.91
C LEU A 51 -31.33 -33.74 17.13
N ASP A 52 -31.34 -32.46 17.49
CA ASP A 52 -32.06 -31.40 16.77
C ASP A 52 -31.08 -30.26 16.47
N ASN A 53 -31.04 -29.87 15.20
CA ASN A 53 -30.27 -28.75 14.67
C ASN A 53 -31.18 -27.76 13.91
N SER A 54 -32.50 -27.84 14.10
CA SER A 54 -33.46 -27.07 13.29
C SER A 54 -33.70 -25.65 13.80
N THR A 55 -33.18 -25.29 14.98
CA THR A 55 -33.38 -23.98 15.60
C THR A 55 -32.09 -23.19 15.71
N ASP A 56 -31.95 -22.16 14.88
CA ASP A 56 -30.83 -21.20 14.89
C ASP A 56 -30.59 -20.56 16.27
N LEU A 57 -31.64 -20.49 17.10
CA LEU A 57 -31.60 -19.91 18.44
C LEU A 57 -30.75 -20.68 19.45
N TYR A 58 -30.62 -21.99 19.31
CA TYR A 58 -29.99 -22.85 20.32
C TYR A 58 -28.85 -23.73 19.78
N GLY A 59 -28.66 -23.74 18.46
CA GLY A 59 -27.70 -24.60 17.79
C GLY A 59 -27.97 -26.09 18.03
N TYR A 60 -26.91 -26.89 18.10
CA TYR A 60 -27.02 -28.31 18.39
C TYR A 60 -27.59 -28.57 19.78
N CYS A 61 -28.73 -29.26 19.83
CA CYS A 61 -29.36 -29.66 21.08
C CYS A 61 -29.89 -31.10 21.03
N PHE A 62 -30.05 -31.70 22.21
CA PHE A 62 -30.74 -32.96 22.38
C PHE A 62 -32.19 -32.69 22.76
N VAL A 63 -33.08 -33.47 22.13
CA VAL A 63 -34.51 -33.42 22.37
C VAL A 63 -34.94 -34.73 22.99
N ILE A 64 -35.67 -34.61 24.10
CA ILE A 64 -36.24 -35.74 24.81
C ILE A 64 -37.75 -35.50 24.98
N PRO A 65 -38.60 -36.50 24.71
CA PRO A 65 -40.03 -36.40 24.95
C PRO A 65 -40.37 -36.32 26.44
N ILE A 66 -41.33 -35.47 26.78
CA ILE A 66 -41.70 -35.18 28.16
C ILE A 66 -42.30 -36.39 28.89
N TYR A 67 -43.02 -37.26 28.18
CA TYR A 67 -43.60 -38.48 28.77
C TYR A 67 -42.57 -39.43 29.37
N THR A 68 -41.27 -39.24 29.08
CA THR A 68 -40.21 -40.08 29.65
C THR A 68 -40.05 -39.86 31.16
N PHE A 69 -40.51 -38.73 31.69
CA PHE A 69 -40.58 -38.48 33.13
C PHE A 69 -41.98 -38.79 33.64
N LYS A 70 -42.13 -39.89 34.43
CA LYS A 70 -43.42 -40.39 34.93
C LYS A 70 -44.21 -39.38 35.81
N ARG A 71 -43.57 -38.30 36.27
CA ARG A 71 -44.20 -37.11 36.87
C ARG A 71 -43.50 -35.88 36.32
N TYR A 72 -44.27 -34.94 35.75
CA TYR A 72 -43.75 -33.68 35.23
C TYR A 72 -43.51 -32.71 36.39
N VAL A 73 -42.39 -32.87 37.09
CA VAL A 73 -41.91 -31.87 38.05
C VAL A 73 -40.69 -31.21 37.44
N VAL A 74 -40.73 -29.89 37.24
CA VAL A 74 -39.61 -29.11 36.68
C VAL A 74 -38.31 -29.36 37.46
N GLY A 75 -38.41 -29.64 38.77
CA GLY A 75 -37.30 -30.05 39.62
C GLY A 75 -36.60 -31.35 39.18
N ASP A 76 -37.33 -32.34 38.66
CA ASP A 76 -36.77 -33.61 38.21
C ASP A 76 -35.92 -33.45 36.95
N ILE A 77 -36.30 -32.52 36.06
CA ILE A 77 -35.54 -32.22 34.83
C ILE A 77 -34.22 -31.52 35.18
N HIS A 78 -34.24 -30.53 36.08
CA HIS A 78 -33.00 -29.87 36.52
C HIS A 78 -32.11 -30.79 37.34
N ALA A 79 -32.68 -31.73 38.11
CA ALA A 79 -31.92 -32.76 38.81
C ALA A 79 -31.27 -33.75 37.83
N PHE A 80 -32.00 -34.18 36.80
CA PHE A 80 -31.46 -35.00 35.71
C PHE A 80 -30.32 -34.28 34.97
N CYS A 81 -30.53 -33.02 34.60
CA CYS A 81 -29.52 -32.21 33.93
C CYS A 81 -28.24 -32.09 34.76
N ARG A 82 -28.35 -31.77 36.06
CA ARG A 82 -27.19 -31.71 36.96
C ARG A 82 -26.49 -33.06 37.15
N ARG A 83 -27.24 -34.16 37.21
CA ARG A 83 -26.69 -35.50 37.41
C ARG A 83 -25.83 -35.97 36.23
N PHE A 84 -26.20 -35.61 35.01
CA PHE A 84 -25.52 -36.05 33.78
C PHE A 84 -24.72 -34.94 33.08
N GLY A 85 -24.62 -33.75 33.68
CA GLY A 85 -23.84 -32.64 33.14
C GLY A 85 -24.47 -31.95 31.93
N PHE A 86 -25.80 -32.00 31.79
CA PHE A 86 -26.55 -31.26 30.77
C PHE A 86 -27.00 -29.90 31.29
N THR A 87 -27.21 -28.97 30.36
CA THR A 87 -27.83 -27.67 30.58
C THR A 87 -29.23 -27.67 29.97
N PHE A 88 -30.24 -27.31 30.75
CA PHE A 88 -31.60 -27.15 30.26
C PHE A 88 -31.71 -25.87 29.43
N LEU A 89 -32.29 -25.97 28.22
CA LEU A 89 -32.48 -24.83 27.33
C LEU A 89 -33.94 -24.34 27.35
N HIS A 90 -34.86 -25.20 26.93
CA HIS A 90 -36.27 -24.85 26.75
C HIS A 90 -37.15 -26.09 26.78
N SER A 91 -38.42 -25.96 27.17
CA SER A 91 -39.42 -27.03 27.04
C SER A 91 -40.71 -26.53 26.39
N ASN A 92 -41.23 -27.34 25.47
CA ASN A 92 -42.54 -27.20 24.85
C ASN A 92 -43.54 -28.18 25.51
N LYS A 93 -44.79 -28.24 25.04
CA LYS A 93 -45.80 -29.18 25.57
C LYS A 93 -45.45 -30.66 25.36
N SER A 94 -44.63 -30.98 24.36
CA SER A 94 -44.31 -32.37 23.96
C SER A 94 -42.86 -32.78 24.20
N LEU A 95 -41.93 -31.82 24.14
CA LEU A 95 -40.50 -32.06 24.04
C LEU A 95 -39.76 -31.08 24.94
N PHE A 96 -38.67 -31.51 25.56
CA PHE A 96 -37.73 -30.62 26.21
C PHE A 96 -36.35 -30.73 25.59
N ARG A 97 -35.65 -29.60 25.53
CA ARG A 97 -34.35 -29.41 24.89
C ARG A 97 -33.28 -29.22 25.95
N ILE A 98 -32.19 -29.97 25.78
CA ILE A 98 -31.00 -29.89 26.63
C ILE A 98 -29.76 -29.81 25.75
N THR A 99 -28.70 -29.22 26.26
CA THR A 99 -27.37 -29.22 25.60
C THR A 99 -26.30 -29.69 26.58
N CYS A 100 -25.13 -30.04 26.07
CA CYS A 100 -23.95 -30.31 26.88
C CYS A 100 -22.78 -29.43 26.39
N PRO A 101 -21.75 -29.20 27.24
CA PRO A 101 -20.61 -28.38 26.87
C PRO A 101 -19.88 -28.87 25.61
N GLU A 102 -19.81 -30.18 25.40
CA GLU A 102 -19.18 -30.79 24.20
C GLU A 102 -19.95 -30.44 22.93
N LEU A 103 -21.28 -30.53 22.96
CA LEU A 103 -22.16 -30.22 21.83
C LEU A 103 -22.19 -28.71 21.52
N GLN A 104 -22.17 -27.88 22.55
CA GLN A 104 -22.09 -26.42 22.39
C GLN A 104 -20.75 -25.99 21.77
N ARG A 105 -19.62 -26.60 22.19
CA ARG A 105 -18.31 -26.35 21.57
C ARG A 105 -18.29 -26.76 20.10
N ALA A 106 -18.85 -27.93 19.79
CA ALA A 106 -18.98 -28.40 18.41
C ALA A 106 -19.75 -27.38 17.55
N TYR A 107 -20.91 -26.92 18.04
CA TYR A 107 -21.70 -25.90 17.34
C TYR A 107 -20.92 -24.62 17.07
N ILE A 108 -20.23 -24.09 18.08
CA ILE A 108 -19.43 -22.87 17.94
C ILE A 108 -18.31 -23.09 16.91
N GLN A 109 -17.63 -24.24 16.95
CA GLN A 109 -16.55 -24.55 16.04
C GLN A 109 -17.04 -24.60 14.59
N PHE A 110 -18.03 -25.44 14.28
CA PHE A 110 -18.54 -25.59 12.92
C PHE A 110 -19.17 -24.29 12.40
N SER A 111 -19.94 -23.58 13.24
CA SER A 111 -20.48 -22.26 12.87
C SER A 111 -19.36 -21.26 12.54
N SER A 112 -18.25 -21.27 13.29
CA SER A 112 -17.11 -20.39 13.01
C SER A 112 -16.39 -20.74 11.72
N GLU A 113 -16.33 -22.02 11.36
CA GLU A 113 -15.74 -22.50 10.12
C GLU A 113 -16.61 -22.10 8.92
N GLU A 114 -17.93 -22.25 9.02
CA GLU A 114 -18.88 -21.82 7.99
C GLU A 114 -18.86 -20.30 7.77
N ILE A 115 -18.77 -19.51 8.85
CA ILE A 115 -18.60 -18.04 8.75
C ILE A 115 -17.32 -17.71 7.98
N LYS A 116 -16.19 -18.35 8.31
CA LYS A 116 -14.90 -18.11 7.63
C LYS A 116 -14.96 -18.50 6.15
N LYS A 117 -15.60 -19.62 5.81
CA LYS A 117 -15.80 -20.04 4.41
C LYS A 117 -16.62 -19.00 3.66
N ARG A 118 -17.70 -18.52 4.26
CA ARG A 118 -18.58 -17.53 3.63
C ARG A 118 -17.88 -16.18 3.45
N GLU A 119 -17.12 -15.74 4.44
CA GLU A 119 -16.27 -14.54 4.37
C GLU A 119 -15.22 -14.67 3.26
N TYR A 120 -14.57 -15.83 3.17
CA TYR A 120 -13.59 -16.11 2.12
C TYR A 120 -14.24 -16.00 0.73
N GLN A 121 -15.39 -16.65 0.52
CA GLN A 121 -16.14 -16.57 -0.74
C GLN A 121 -16.48 -15.12 -1.10
N LEU A 122 -17.10 -14.38 -0.17
CA LEU A 122 -17.48 -12.98 -0.38
C LEU A 122 -16.28 -12.10 -0.73
N ARG A 123 -15.15 -12.30 -0.04
CA ARG A 123 -13.91 -11.56 -0.33
C ARG A 123 -13.34 -11.91 -1.70
N THR A 124 -13.36 -13.18 -2.08
CA THR A 124 -12.90 -13.63 -3.40
C THR A 124 -13.75 -13.06 -4.52
N ASP A 125 -15.08 -13.06 -4.34
CA ASP A 125 -16.02 -12.49 -5.31
C ASP A 125 -15.82 -10.98 -5.43
N LEU A 126 -15.73 -10.26 -4.31
CA LEU A 126 -15.43 -8.82 -4.28
C LEU A 126 -14.11 -8.51 -4.99
N THR A 127 -13.06 -9.30 -4.73
CA THR A 127 -11.75 -9.09 -5.37
C THR A 127 -11.83 -9.33 -6.88
N LYS A 128 -12.63 -10.29 -7.32
CA LYS A 128 -12.85 -10.57 -8.74
C LYS A 128 -13.61 -9.43 -9.43
N ASP A 129 -14.59 -8.85 -8.75
CA ASP A 129 -15.35 -7.70 -9.26
C ASP A 129 -14.45 -6.46 -9.33
N LEU A 130 -13.66 -6.19 -8.30
CA LEU A 130 -12.69 -5.09 -8.29
C LEU A 130 -11.63 -5.22 -9.39
N ARG A 131 -11.18 -6.43 -9.69
CA ARG A 131 -10.22 -6.67 -10.78
C ARG A 131 -10.76 -6.29 -12.15
N GLN A 132 -12.07 -6.36 -12.37
CA GLN A 132 -12.67 -5.95 -13.65
C GLN A 132 -12.58 -4.43 -13.86
N CYS A 133 -12.51 -3.66 -12.76
CA CYS A 133 -12.38 -2.21 -12.77
C CYS A 133 -10.95 -1.74 -12.43
N ALA A 134 -9.94 -2.62 -12.49
CA ALA A 134 -8.59 -2.30 -12.06
C ALA A 134 -7.94 -1.19 -12.91
N GLU A 135 -8.21 -1.18 -14.23
CA GLU A 135 -7.70 -0.15 -15.13
C GLU A 135 -8.32 1.21 -14.81
N ASP A 136 -9.63 1.28 -14.64
CA ASP A 136 -10.34 2.52 -14.25
C ASP A 136 -9.81 3.07 -12.91
N LEU A 137 -9.59 2.20 -11.92
CA LEU A 137 -9.02 2.60 -10.63
C LEU A 137 -7.60 3.16 -10.77
N HIS A 138 -6.79 2.58 -11.66
CA HIS A 138 -5.45 3.06 -11.93
C HIS A 138 -5.48 4.43 -12.63
N GLU A 139 -6.38 4.63 -13.60
CA GLU A 139 -6.56 5.91 -14.29
C GLU A 139 -7.05 7.01 -13.32
N ILE A 140 -8.02 6.70 -12.46
CA ILE A 140 -8.47 7.61 -11.40
C ILE A 140 -7.31 7.96 -10.48
N SER A 141 -6.51 6.97 -10.05
CA SER A 141 -5.36 7.21 -9.18
C SER A 141 -4.31 8.11 -9.84
N ALA A 142 -4.02 7.90 -11.13
CA ALA A 142 -3.08 8.74 -11.88
C ALA A 142 -3.60 10.18 -12.00
N THR A 143 -4.87 10.34 -12.36
CA THR A 143 -5.51 11.66 -12.48
C THR A 143 -5.52 12.42 -11.15
N LEU A 144 -5.82 11.72 -10.04
CA LEU A 144 -5.78 12.31 -8.71
C LEU A 144 -4.35 12.72 -8.31
N ALA A 145 -3.34 11.92 -8.65
CA ALA A 145 -1.95 12.26 -8.39
C ALA A 145 -1.50 13.50 -9.19
N GLU A 146 -1.91 13.63 -10.45
CA GLU A 146 -1.63 14.83 -11.26
C GLU A 146 -2.32 16.09 -10.71
N LEU A 147 -3.56 15.95 -10.25
CA LEU A 147 -4.30 17.04 -9.59
C LEU A 147 -3.65 17.47 -8.27
N ASP A 148 -3.24 16.51 -7.43
CA ASP A 148 -2.58 16.77 -6.16
C ASP A 148 -1.23 17.48 -6.39
N LEU A 149 -0.42 16.98 -7.32
CA LEU A 149 0.84 17.59 -7.73
C LEU A 149 0.64 19.03 -8.21
N SER A 150 -0.29 19.23 -9.15
CA SER A 150 -0.55 20.54 -9.77
C SER A 150 -1.07 21.56 -8.76
N SER A 151 -1.99 21.14 -7.88
CA SER A 151 -2.56 22.01 -6.85
C SER A 151 -1.55 22.38 -5.77
N SER A 152 -0.77 21.40 -5.31
CA SER A 152 0.31 21.61 -4.33
C SER A 152 1.37 22.58 -4.84
N TYR A 153 1.79 22.45 -6.11
CA TYR A 153 2.75 23.39 -6.70
C TYR A 153 2.16 24.77 -6.98
N ALA A 154 0.90 24.86 -7.42
CA ALA A 154 0.23 26.14 -7.59
C ALA A 154 0.17 26.92 -6.27
N GLN A 155 -0.17 26.23 -5.17
CA GLN A 155 -0.18 26.82 -3.84
C GLN A 155 1.23 27.26 -3.41
N LEU A 156 2.24 26.40 -3.54
CA LEU A 156 3.63 26.76 -3.23
C LEU A 156 4.09 28.00 -4.01
N SER A 157 3.70 28.08 -5.29
CA SER A 157 4.09 29.17 -6.17
C SER A 157 3.46 30.50 -5.75
N LEU A 158 2.20 30.48 -5.31
CA LEU A 158 1.51 31.66 -4.79
C LEU A 158 2.14 32.12 -3.46
N ASP A 159 2.31 31.19 -2.52
CA ASP A 159 2.81 31.47 -1.17
C ASP A 159 4.25 32.02 -1.17
N ARG A 160 5.06 31.62 -2.15
CA ARG A 160 6.49 31.96 -2.23
C ARG A 160 6.85 32.88 -3.40
N HIS A 161 5.84 33.36 -4.13
CA HIS A 161 6.00 34.21 -5.31
C HIS A 161 6.95 33.59 -6.35
N TYR A 162 6.71 32.34 -6.72
CA TYR A 162 7.43 31.69 -7.82
C TYR A 162 6.82 32.12 -9.15
N VAL A 163 7.64 32.17 -10.18
CA VAL A 163 7.25 32.66 -11.50
C VAL A 163 7.27 31.53 -12.52
N ARG A 164 6.39 31.62 -13.51
CA ARG A 164 6.39 30.68 -14.63
C ARG A 164 7.63 30.94 -15.50
N PRO A 165 8.52 29.96 -15.70
CA PRO A 165 9.67 30.14 -16.58
C PRO A 165 9.22 30.21 -18.05
N HIS A 166 9.92 31.01 -18.85
CA HIS A 166 9.76 31.08 -20.30
C HIS A 166 10.73 30.11 -20.97
N VAL A 167 10.20 29.05 -21.58
CA VAL A 167 10.99 28.09 -22.37
C VAL A 167 11.21 28.66 -23.76
N LEU A 168 12.45 28.69 -24.23
CA LEU A 168 12.79 29.06 -25.60
C LEU A 168 12.72 27.83 -26.51
N ASP A 169 12.11 28.01 -27.67
CA ASP A 169 11.90 26.96 -28.68
C ASP A 169 13.22 26.51 -29.33
N GLU A 170 13.38 25.20 -29.54
CA GLU A 170 14.60 24.57 -30.07
C GLU A 170 14.88 24.88 -31.56
N THR A 171 13.90 25.45 -32.27
CA THR A 171 14.01 25.70 -33.71
C THR A 171 14.95 26.86 -34.07
N ASP A 172 15.30 27.70 -33.10
CA ASP A 172 16.22 28.81 -33.27
C ASP A 172 17.59 28.50 -32.66
N TYR A 173 18.50 27.96 -33.47
CA TYR A 173 19.87 27.65 -33.07
C TYR A 173 20.64 28.85 -32.48
N SER A 174 20.20 30.08 -32.77
CA SER A 174 20.77 31.30 -32.18
C SER A 174 20.44 31.48 -30.69
N LYS A 175 19.57 30.62 -30.11
CA LYS A 175 19.11 30.67 -28.72
C LYS A 175 19.39 29.40 -27.90
N CYS A 176 20.08 28.40 -28.45
CA CYS A 176 20.30 27.09 -27.81
C CYS A 176 21.15 27.06 -26.52
N ASN A 177 21.61 28.20 -25.98
CA ASN A 177 22.40 28.25 -24.73
C ASN A 177 21.99 29.42 -23.82
N VAL A 178 20.71 29.80 -23.88
CA VAL A 178 20.20 30.91 -23.06
C VAL A 178 19.78 30.41 -21.69
N LEU A 179 20.28 31.06 -20.64
CA LEU A 179 19.76 30.98 -19.28
C LEU A 179 19.83 32.37 -18.67
N HIS A 180 18.67 33.01 -18.63
CA HIS A 180 18.47 34.28 -17.97
C HIS A 180 17.63 34.03 -16.72
N ILE A 181 18.22 34.24 -15.56
CA ILE A 181 17.56 34.20 -14.26
C ILE A 181 17.72 35.59 -13.65
N ARG A 182 16.60 36.21 -13.25
CA ARG A 182 16.60 37.47 -12.50
C ARG A 182 16.15 37.21 -11.07
N ASN A 183 16.93 37.68 -10.10
CA ASN A 183 16.70 37.49 -8.68
C ASN A 183 16.43 36.02 -8.29
N GLY A 184 17.22 35.08 -8.79
CA GLY A 184 17.11 33.66 -8.48
C GLY A 184 17.40 33.36 -7.03
N ARG A 185 16.56 32.54 -6.39
CA ARG A 185 16.67 32.12 -4.99
C ARG A 185 16.86 30.61 -4.90
N HIS A 186 17.66 30.15 -3.95
CA HIS A 186 17.84 28.71 -3.75
C HIS A 186 16.65 28.14 -2.95
N PRO A 187 15.83 27.22 -3.51
CA PRO A 187 14.56 26.81 -2.90
C PRO A 187 14.75 26.20 -1.50
N MET A 188 15.78 25.37 -1.31
CA MET A 188 16.06 24.76 0.01
C MET A 188 16.61 25.73 1.05
N VAL A 189 17.54 26.62 0.67
CA VAL A 189 18.16 27.56 1.61
C VAL A 189 17.18 28.65 2.01
N GLU A 190 16.36 29.11 1.07
CA GLU A 190 15.27 30.06 1.34
C GLU A 190 14.28 29.49 2.37
N MET A 191 13.91 28.21 2.24
CA MET A 191 13.01 27.57 3.22
C MET A 191 13.66 27.36 4.59
N GLY A 192 14.94 26.95 4.62
CA GLY A 192 15.67 26.72 5.87
C GLY A 192 15.88 27.99 6.72
N ASN A 193 15.90 29.17 6.09
CA ASN A 193 16.07 30.45 6.76
C ASN A 193 14.78 31.02 7.36
N SER A 194 13.65 30.30 7.34
CA SER A 194 12.38 30.76 7.92
C SER A 194 12.46 31.10 9.43
N PHE A 195 13.51 30.67 10.14
CA PHE A 195 13.76 30.94 11.57
C PHE A 195 14.82 32.02 11.85
N SER A 196 15.48 32.58 10.82
CA SER A 196 16.55 33.57 10.96
C SER A 196 16.18 34.85 10.21
N LEU A 197 16.41 36.02 10.82
CA LEU A 197 16.13 37.34 10.22
C LEU A 197 16.90 37.62 8.89
N ALA A 198 17.82 36.74 8.47
CA ALA A 198 18.56 36.90 7.23
C ALA A 198 17.76 36.31 6.04
N SER A 199 17.03 37.17 5.33
CA SER A 199 16.47 36.87 4.00
C SER A 199 17.56 36.32 3.08
N PHE A 200 17.24 35.28 2.30
CA PHE A 200 18.13 34.82 1.22
C PHE A 200 18.40 35.99 0.26
N VAL A 201 19.65 36.20 -0.14
CA VAL A 201 20.02 37.25 -1.11
C VAL A 201 19.88 36.68 -2.52
N PRO A 202 18.91 37.17 -3.32
CA PRO A 202 18.69 36.67 -4.68
C PRO A 202 19.83 37.05 -5.62
N ASN A 203 20.10 36.23 -6.65
CA ASN A 203 21.19 36.46 -7.60
C ASN A 203 20.74 36.32 -9.06
N ASP A 204 21.31 37.14 -9.93
CA ASP A 204 21.09 37.05 -11.38
C ASP A 204 22.03 36.05 -12.03
N CYS A 205 21.58 35.40 -13.10
CA CYS A 205 22.41 34.56 -13.97
C CYS A 205 22.07 34.89 -15.43
N LEU A 206 23.06 35.26 -16.23
CA LEU A 206 22.87 35.70 -17.61
C LEU A 206 23.84 34.96 -18.52
N MET A 207 23.46 33.79 -18.98
CA MET A 207 24.20 32.98 -19.93
C MET A 207 23.54 33.04 -21.30
N ASP A 208 24.36 33.24 -22.32
CA ASP A 208 23.92 33.28 -23.72
C ASP A 208 25.05 32.71 -24.61
N ASN A 209 24.82 32.69 -25.93
CA ASN A 209 25.81 32.18 -26.89
C ASN A 209 27.15 32.94 -26.89
N SER A 210 27.16 34.21 -26.46
CA SER A 210 28.38 35.02 -26.30
C SER A 210 29.08 34.79 -24.96
N LYS A 211 28.32 34.42 -23.91
CA LYS A 211 28.77 34.21 -22.52
C LYS A 211 28.42 32.80 -22.06
N ARG A 212 29.18 31.82 -22.57
CA ARG A 212 28.96 30.39 -22.27
C ARG A 212 29.75 29.87 -21.07
N THR A 213 30.70 30.65 -20.55
CA THR A 213 31.59 30.22 -19.46
C THR A 213 31.74 31.33 -18.43
N PHE A 214 31.54 30.98 -17.16
CA PHE A 214 31.69 31.88 -16.02
C PHE A 214 32.81 31.38 -15.12
N VAL A 215 33.74 32.27 -14.78
CA VAL A 215 34.75 32.01 -13.75
C VAL A 215 34.30 32.72 -12.48
N ILE A 216 33.82 31.96 -11.51
CA ILE A 216 33.28 32.50 -10.25
C ILE A 216 34.37 32.45 -9.19
N THR A 217 34.82 33.62 -8.75
CA THR A 217 35.84 33.76 -7.70
C THR A 217 35.27 34.44 -6.45
N GLY A 218 35.97 34.34 -5.33
CA GLY A 218 35.56 34.96 -4.06
C GLY A 218 35.98 34.16 -2.83
N ALA A 219 35.85 34.77 -1.65
CA ALA A 219 36.21 34.14 -0.37
C ALA A 219 35.43 32.85 -0.10
N ASN A 220 35.96 31.96 0.74
CA ASN A 220 35.20 30.81 1.22
C ASN A 220 33.94 31.29 1.95
N MET A 221 32.86 30.52 1.83
CA MET A 221 31.55 30.84 2.43
C MET A 221 30.82 32.06 1.82
N SER A 222 31.34 32.66 0.74
CA SER A 222 30.67 33.77 0.02
C SER A 222 29.47 33.34 -0.84
N GLY A 223 28.98 32.10 -0.71
CA GLY A 223 27.82 31.60 -1.45
C GLY A 223 28.08 31.11 -2.89
N LYS A 224 29.33 30.99 -3.34
CA LYS A 224 29.67 30.55 -4.72
C LYS A 224 29.00 29.21 -5.11
N SER A 225 29.12 28.19 -4.25
CA SER A 225 28.50 26.89 -4.50
C SER A 225 26.97 26.96 -4.44
N THR A 226 26.41 27.83 -3.60
CA THR A 226 24.96 28.07 -3.53
C THR A 226 24.46 28.72 -4.82
N TYR A 227 25.18 29.69 -5.37
CA TYR A 227 24.86 30.33 -6.65
C TYR A 227 24.79 29.31 -7.80
N ILE A 228 25.85 28.51 -7.93
CA ILE A 228 25.98 27.42 -8.90
C ILE A 228 24.82 26.44 -8.80
N ARG A 229 24.53 25.94 -7.59
CA ARG A 229 23.43 25.01 -7.35
C ARG A 229 22.06 25.64 -7.61
N THR A 230 21.91 26.93 -7.33
CA THR A 230 20.67 27.65 -7.61
C THR A 230 20.38 27.62 -9.12
N ALA A 231 21.34 28.04 -9.96
CA ALA A 231 21.14 28.02 -11.40
C ALA A 231 20.79 26.61 -11.93
N ALA A 232 21.48 25.57 -11.45
CA ALA A 232 21.19 24.17 -11.82
C ALA A 232 19.78 23.71 -11.39
N LEU A 233 19.41 23.97 -10.13
CA LEU A 233 18.12 23.56 -9.58
C LEU A 233 16.96 24.26 -10.26
N LEU A 234 17.09 25.54 -10.61
CA LEU A 234 16.06 26.29 -11.30
C LEU A 234 15.81 25.72 -12.71
N VAL A 235 16.84 25.28 -13.42
CA VAL A 235 16.70 24.57 -14.70
C VAL A 235 15.94 23.25 -14.52
N ILE A 236 16.31 22.44 -13.52
CA ILE A 236 15.63 21.17 -13.23
C ILE A 236 14.15 21.41 -12.90
N MET A 237 13.86 22.38 -12.03
CA MET A 237 12.48 22.73 -11.69
C MET A 237 11.69 23.17 -12.92
N ALA A 238 12.28 24.01 -13.78
CA ALA A 238 11.62 24.50 -14.97
C ALA A 238 11.31 23.37 -15.98
N GLN A 239 12.25 22.45 -16.24
CA GLN A 239 12.02 21.31 -17.14
C GLN A 239 11.12 20.23 -16.53
N ALA A 240 10.99 20.18 -15.21
CA ALA A 240 9.97 19.37 -14.53
C ALA A 240 8.55 19.97 -14.62
N GLY A 241 8.39 21.14 -15.28
CA GLY A 241 7.10 21.82 -15.43
C GLY A 241 6.72 22.70 -14.24
N LEU A 242 7.65 22.95 -13.32
CA LEU A 242 7.40 23.71 -12.10
C LEU A 242 7.67 25.21 -12.30
N PHE A 243 6.99 26.02 -11.50
CA PHE A 243 7.34 27.43 -11.33
C PHE A 243 8.62 27.54 -10.53
N VAL A 244 9.38 28.61 -10.76
CA VAL A 244 10.74 28.76 -10.23
C VAL A 244 10.86 29.93 -9.26
N PRO A 245 11.73 29.85 -8.23
CA PRO A 245 11.96 30.91 -7.27
C PRO A 245 12.83 32.04 -7.84
N ALA A 246 12.29 32.82 -8.76
CA ALA A 246 12.95 33.96 -9.39
C ALA A 246 11.96 35.12 -9.60
N SER A 247 12.42 36.30 -9.99
CA SER A 247 11.53 37.35 -10.52
C SER A 247 11.21 37.13 -12.00
N GLU A 248 12.14 36.55 -12.74
CA GLU A 248 11.98 36.21 -14.16
C GLU A 248 12.95 35.08 -14.49
N MET A 249 12.53 34.14 -15.33
CA MET A 249 13.42 33.11 -15.86
C MET A 249 13.09 32.84 -17.33
N THR A 250 14.09 32.92 -18.19
CA THR A 250 14.03 32.46 -19.57
C THR A 250 15.17 31.48 -19.81
N PHE A 251 14.87 30.30 -20.35
CA PHE A 251 15.89 29.30 -20.59
C PHE A 251 15.61 28.48 -21.85
N ALA A 252 16.68 27.99 -22.48
CA ALA A 252 16.61 26.97 -23.53
C ALA A 252 16.62 25.57 -22.90
N ILE A 253 16.00 24.59 -23.56
CA ILE A 253 15.96 23.20 -23.10
C ILE A 253 17.39 22.68 -22.92
N VAL A 254 17.63 22.00 -21.79
CA VAL A 254 18.93 21.45 -21.42
C VAL A 254 18.86 19.94 -21.46
N ASP A 255 19.79 19.32 -22.19
CA ASP A 255 19.82 17.85 -22.34
C ASP A 255 20.39 17.15 -21.11
N GLN A 256 21.47 17.70 -20.55
CA GLN A 256 22.23 17.10 -19.46
C GLN A 256 22.72 18.20 -18.51
N LEU A 257 22.83 17.87 -17.23
CA LEU A 257 23.46 18.73 -16.22
C LEU A 257 24.62 17.99 -15.59
N PHE A 258 25.80 18.60 -15.66
CA PHE A 258 27.01 18.05 -15.04
C PHE A 258 27.39 18.89 -13.84
N SER A 259 27.64 18.23 -12.71
CA SER A 259 28.23 18.85 -11.54
C SER A 259 29.45 18.06 -11.09
N ARG A 260 30.54 18.77 -10.83
CA ARG A 260 31.64 18.28 -10.02
C ARG A 260 31.62 19.05 -8.70
N VAL A 261 31.33 18.35 -7.63
CA VAL A 261 31.40 18.87 -6.26
C VAL A 261 32.36 17.95 -5.52
N GLY A 262 33.41 18.51 -4.92
CA GLY A 262 34.49 17.74 -4.30
C GLY A 262 33.99 16.56 -3.46
N SER A 263 34.50 15.36 -3.75
CA SER A 263 34.14 14.12 -3.09
C SER A 263 34.95 13.93 -1.79
N THR A 264 34.33 13.36 -0.76
CA THR A 264 35.06 12.75 0.36
C THR A 264 35.64 11.40 -0.06
N ASP A 265 36.86 11.08 0.38
CA ASP A 265 37.64 9.91 -0.05
C ASP A 265 36.85 8.59 -0.04
N GLN A 266 36.94 7.81 -1.13
CA GLN A 266 36.44 6.43 -1.20
C GLN A 266 37.57 5.44 -0.86
N ILE A 267 38.01 5.45 0.41
CA ILE A 267 39.09 4.59 0.92
C ILE A 267 38.77 3.09 0.68
N ALA A 268 37.48 2.72 0.68
CA ALA A 268 37.03 1.34 0.47
C ALA A 268 37.23 0.79 -0.96
N LYS A 269 37.57 1.64 -1.95
CA LYS A 269 37.77 1.23 -3.35
C LYS A 269 39.21 1.40 -3.85
N ASP A 270 40.18 1.71 -2.98
CA ASP A 270 41.57 2.02 -3.36
C ASP A 270 41.70 3.10 -4.45
N GLN A 271 40.75 4.04 -4.51
CA GLN A 271 40.79 5.15 -5.47
C GLN A 271 41.17 6.45 -4.76
N SER A 272 42.19 7.15 -5.27
CA SER A 272 42.53 8.47 -4.76
C SER A 272 41.45 9.49 -5.14
N SER A 273 41.21 10.47 -4.27
CA SER A 273 40.30 11.60 -4.54
C SER A 273 40.64 12.30 -5.85
N PHE A 274 41.94 12.49 -6.13
CA PHE A 274 42.39 13.05 -7.41
C PHE A 274 41.98 12.18 -8.61
N MET A 275 42.14 10.86 -8.54
CA MET A 275 41.76 9.98 -9.65
C MET A 275 40.25 9.99 -9.89
N VAL A 276 39.43 10.01 -8.84
CA VAL A 276 37.98 10.14 -8.95
C VAL A 276 37.61 11.47 -9.62
N GLU A 277 38.20 12.57 -9.16
CA GLU A 277 37.97 13.89 -9.73
C GLU A 277 38.39 14.00 -11.21
N MET A 278 39.52 13.41 -11.58
CA MET A 278 39.98 13.38 -12.98
C MET A 278 39.08 12.52 -13.86
N ASN A 279 38.56 11.41 -13.34
CA ASN A 279 37.59 10.58 -14.06
C ASN A 279 36.26 11.31 -14.27
N GLU A 280 35.76 12.03 -13.26
CA GLU A 280 34.58 12.89 -13.39
C GLU A 280 34.81 13.98 -14.44
N CYS A 281 35.95 14.68 -14.40
CA CYS A 281 36.29 15.69 -15.41
C CYS A 281 36.38 15.07 -16.82
N SER A 282 37.00 13.90 -16.96
CA SER A 282 37.10 13.18 -18.23
C SER A 282 35.71 12.82 -18.77
N HIS A 283 34.80 12.38 -17.88
CA HIS A 283 33.43 12.05 -18.24
C HIS A 283 32.66 13.29 -18.72
N ILE A 284 32.76 14.40 -17.99
CA ILE A 284 32.14 15.68 -18.35
C ILE A 284 32.62 16.14 -19.73
N LEU A 285 33.94 16.12 -19.98
CA LEU A 285 34.51 16.55 -21.26
C LEU A 285 34.11 15.67 -22.45
N LYS A 286 33.87 14.38 -22.23
CA LYS A 286 33.51 13.43 -23.30
C LYS A 286 32.05 13.54 -23.74
N PHE A 287 31.14 13.82 -22.81
CA PHE A 287 29.70 13.75 -23.07
C PHE A 287 29.01 15.13 -23.16
N CYS A 288 29.69 16.21 -22.77
CA CYS A 288 29.12 17.55 -22.81
C CYS A 288 29.01 18.12 -24.24
N VAL A 289 27.78 18.27 -24.76
CA VAL A 289 27.49 18.86 -26.08
C VAL A 289 26.78 20.22 -26.00
N CYS A 290 25.82 20.39 -25.07
CA CYS A 290 25.15 21.67 -24.74
C CYS A 290 24.68 21.65 -23.28
N VAL A 291 25.54 22.08 -22.33
CA VAL A 291 25.29 21.86 -20.89
C VAL A 291 25.82 23.01 -20.03
N TYR A 292 25.07 23.38 -18.99
CA TYR A 292 25.60 24.08 -17.82
C TYR A 292 26.51 23.13 -17.03
N VAL A 293 27.82 23.29 -17.20
CA VAL A 293 28.83 22.55 -16.44
C VAL A 293 29.22 23.35 -15.21
N TYR A 294 29.03 22.74 -14.04
CA TYR A 294 29.41 23.36 -12.78
C TYR A 294 30.63 22.65 -12.19
N ILE A 295 31.78 23.35 -12.19
CA ILE A 295 33.02 22.88 -11.57
C ILE A 295 33.26 23.76 -10.35
N CYS A 296 33.14 23.19 -9.14
CA CYS A 296 33.66 23.80 -7.91
C CYS A 296 35.12 23.38 -7.70
#